data_AF-A0A972BWA4-F1
#
_entry.id   AF-A0A972BWA4-F1
#
_cell.length_a   1.000
_cell.length_b   1.000
_cell.length_c   1.000
_cell.angle_alpha   90.00
_cell.angle_beta   90.00
_cell.angle_gamma   90.00
#
_symmetry.space_group_name_H-M   'P 1'
#
loop_
_entity.id
_entity.type
_entity.pdbx_description
1 polymer ?
#
loop_
_entity_poly.entity_id
_entity_poly.type
_entity_poly.pdbx_seq_one_letter_code
_entity_poly.pdbx_strand_id
1 'polypeptide(L)'
;LEPFINFIVEAGGFDALAQLFKPLIAMGGRPAVVILGGLTGAFGISGAVVGELKTLHEMFLPLLQQYGVSMTAWAVALVVATRVTNFIYPGANMFSSMGMAESRDVKSMIRNGVVVAACQTVFLLAYALIFA
;
A
#
# COMPACT_ATOMS: atom_id res chain seq x y z
N LEU A 1 -14.71 7.26 6.96
CA LEU A 1 -13.72 7.01 5.88
C LEU A 1 -14.12 5.82 5.02
N GLU A 2 -14.56 4.69 5.60
CA GLU A 2 -15.16 3.55 4.87
C GLU A 2 -16.25 3.92 3.84
N PRO A 3 -17.23 4.80 4.13
CA PRO A 3 -18.23 5.18 3.11
C PRO A 3 -17.63 5.92 1.90
N PHE A 4 -16.49 6.59 2.07
CA PHE A 4 -15.81 7.29 0.98
C PHE A 4 -15.00 6.33 0.11
N ILE A 5 -14.35 5.33 0.71
CA ILE A 5 -13.69 4.26 -0.04
C ILE A 5 -14.72 3.46 -0.83
N ASN A 6 -15.85 3.09 -0.20
CA ASN A 6 -16.93 2.39 -0.89
C ASN A 6 -17.51 3.23 -2.03
N PHE A 7 -17.66 4.54 -1.85
CA PHE A 7 -18.08 5.45 -2.93
C PHE A 7 -17.09 5.47 -4.11
N ILE A 8 -15.78 5.51 -3.86
CA ILE A 8 -14.76 5.49 -4.93
C ILE A 8 -14.74 4.14 -5.65
N VAL A 9 -14.96 3.04 -4.91
CA VAL A 9 -15.12 1.69 -5.47
C VAL A 9 -16.36 1.64 -6.36
N GLU A 10 -17.53 2.10 -5.88
CA GLU A 10 -18.78 2.14 -6.65
C GLU A 10 -18.69 3.08 -7.87
N ALA A 11 -17.94 4.18 -7.77
CA ALA A 11 -17.67 5.09 -8.86
C ALA A 11 -16.67 4.52 -9.90
N GLY A 12 -16.08 3.34 -9.65
CA GLY A 12 -15.13 2.68 -10.55
C GLY A 12 -13.76 3.35 -10.63
N GLY A 13 -13.42 4.22 -9.68
CA GLY A 13 -12.15 4.96 -9.70
C GLY A 13 -10.93 4.05 -9.57
N PHE A 14 -11.05 3.00 -8.75
CA PHE A 14 -10.02 1.98 -8.57
C PHE A 14 -9.88 1.07 -9.80
N ASP A 15 -10.98 0.75 -10.48
CA ASP A 15 -10.94 -0.02 -11.74
C ASP A 15 -10.29 0.78 -12.88
N ALA A 16 -10.56 2.08 -12.97
CA ALA A 16 -9.90 2.96 -13.93
C ALA A 16 -8.38 3.05 -13.68
N LEU A 17 -7.98 3.11 -12.40
CA LEU A 17 -6.58 3.11 -12.00
C LEU A 17 -5.89 1.79 -12.37
N ALA A 18 -6.56 0.66 -12.15
CA ALA A 18 -6.06 -0.65 -12.58
C ALA A 18 -5.90 -0.75 -14.10
N GLN A 19 -6.81 -0.16 -14.89
CA GLN A 19 -6.66 -0.07 -16.35
C GLN A 19 -5.43 0.75 -16.76
N LEU A 20 -5.14 1.84 -16.04
CA LEU A 20 -3.96 2.67 -16.28
C LEU A 20 -2.65 1.93 -15.98
N PHE A 21 -2.69 0.96 -15.06
CA PHE A 21 -1.54 0.11 -14.73
C PHE A 21 -1.34 -1.08 -15.67
N LYS A 22 -2.35 -1.49 -16.46
CA LYS A 22 -2.21 -2.59 -17.44
C LYS A 22 -0.97 -2.47 -18.35
N PRO A 23 -0.66 -1.32 -19.00
CA PRO A 23 0.53 -1.22 -19.85
C PRO A 23 1.84 -1.35 -19.07
N LEU A 24 1.90 -0.85 -17.84
CA LEU A 24 3.08 -0.97 -16.97
C LEU A 24 3.28 -2.42 -16.51
N ILE A 25 2.19 -3.11 -16.19
CA ILE A 25 2.19 -4.52 -15.80
C ILE A 25 2.56 -5.41 -16.98
N ALA A 26 2.09 -5.11 -18.19
CA ALA A 26 2.44 -5.85 -19.39
C ALA A 26 3.94 -5.79 -19.70
N MET A 27 4.62 -4.68 -19.38
CA MET A 27 6.08 -4.57 -19.53
C MET A 27 6.86 -5.24 -18.40
N GLY A 28 6.36 -5.18 -17.15
CA GLY A 28 7.10 -5.63 -15.97
C GLY A 28 6.70 -6.99 -15.40
N GLY A 29 5.66 -7.64 -15.94
CA GLY A 29 5.23 -8.99 -15.54
C GLY A 29 4.79 -9.10 -14.08
N ARG A 30 5.05 -10.25 -13.45
CA ARG A 30 4.65 -10.55 -12.06
C ARG A 30 5.19 -9.57 -11.02
N PRO A 31 6.48 -9.15 -11.06
CA PRO A 31 7.01 -8.15 -10.14
C PRO A 31 6.27 -6.81 -10.19
N ALA A 32 5.87 -6.36 -11.39
CA ALA A 32 5.16 -5.09 -11.54
C ALA A 32 3.79 -5.09 -10.86
N VAL A 33 3.07 -6.21 -10.84
CA VAL A 33 1.79 -6.33 -10.13
C VAL A 33 1.99 -6.15 -8.63
N VAL A 34 3.00 -6.81 -8.05
CA VAL A 34 3.32 -6.76 -6.62
C VAL A 34 3.79 -5.36 -6.21
N ILE A 35 4.63 -4.72 -7.02
CA ILE A 35 5.14 -3.36 -6.77
C ILE A 35 4.02 -2.32 -6.87
N LEU A 36 3.27 -2.31 -7.97
CA LEU A 36 2.22 -1.31 -8.19
C LEU A 36 1.08 -1.47 -7.19
N GLY A 37 0.73 -2.71 -6.83
CA GLY A 37 -0.24 -2.99 -5.77
C GLY A 37 0.22 -2.48 -4.42
N GLY A 38 1.43 -2.85 -3.99
CA GLY A 38 1.97 -2.40 -2.70
C GLY A 38 2.14 -0.89 -2.62
N LEU A 39 2.57 -0.22 -3.69
CA LEU A 39 2.66 1.25 -3.76
C LEU A 39 1.29 1.92 -3.72
N THR A 40 0.32 1.38 -4.46
CA THR A 40 -1.03 1.93 -4.51
C THR A 40 -1.74 1.82 -3.16
N GLY A 41 -1.51 0.73 -2.42
CA GLY A 41 -1.98 0.63 -1.03
C GLY A 41 -1.21 1.58 -0.11
N ALA A 42 0.12 1.55 -0.16
CA ALA A 42 1.00 2.35 0.69
C ALA A 42 0.77 3.87 0.62
N PHE A 43 0.35 4.39 -0.53
CA PHE A 43 0.19 5.83 -0.75
C PHE A 43 -1.22 6.25 -1.16
N GLY A 44 -2.01 5.35 -1.74
CA GLY A 44 -3.31 5.67 -2.36
C GLY A 44 -4.52 5.38 -1.47
N ILE A 45 -4.39 4.48 -0.49
CA ILE A 45 -5.50 4.10 0.39
C ILE A 45 -5.11 4.38 1.84
N SER A 46 -5.70 5.42 2.43
CA SER A 46 -5.60 5.69 3.87
C SER A 46 -6.91 5.31 4.51
N GLY A 47 -6.92 4.34 5.44
CA GLY A 47 -8.13 3.96 6.16
C GLY A 47 -7.98 2.80 7.14
N ALA A 48 -9.10 2.12 7.42
CA ALA A 48 -9.10 0.93 8.25
C ALA A 48 -8.37 -0.21 7.52
N VAL A 49 -7.42 -0.85 8.19
CA VAL A 49 -6.53 -1.88 7.62
C VAL A 49 -7.33 -2.97 6.88
N VAL A 50 -8.45 -3.42 7.45
CA VAL A 50 -9.28 -4.48 6.84
C VAL A 50 -9.94 -4.00 5.54
N GLY A 51 -10.46 -2.77 5.52
CA GLY A 51 -11.08 -2.19 4.33
C GLY A 51 -10.07 -1.95 3.21
N GLU A 52 -8.89 -1.41 3.55
CA GLU A 52 -7.79 -1.20 2.61
C GLU A 52 -7.35 -2.51 1.94
N LEU A 53 -7.11 -3.56 2.74
CA LEU A 53 -6.70 -4.87 2.22
C LEU A 53 -7.73 -5.46 1.27
N LYS A 54 -9.01 -5.39 1.64
CA LYS A 54 -10.10 -5.95 0.83
C LYS A 54 -10.23 -5.19 -0.50
N THR A 55 -10.27 -3.87 -0.46
CA THR A 55 -10.36 -3.03 -1.66
C THR A 55 -9.16 -3.22 -2.58
N LEU A 56 -7.94 -3.25 -2.04
CA LEU A 56 -6.74 -3.46 -2.86
C LEU A 56 -6.73 -4.86 -3.49
N HIS A 57 -7.11 -5.88 -2.74
CA HIS A 57 -7.16 -7.25 -3.24
C HIS A 57 -8.20 -7.40 -4.35
N GLU A 58 -9.43 -6.88 -4.17
CA GLU A 58 -10.49 -6.94 -5.18
C GLU A 58 -10.08 -6.21 -6.47
N MET A 59 -9.44 -5.03 -6.35
CA MET A 59 -8.95 -4.25 -7.50
C MET A 59 -7.87 -4.99 -8.33
N PHE A 60 -6.93 -5.67 -7.66
CA PHE A 60 -5.83 -6.36 -8.34
C PHE A 60 -6.12 -7.84 -8.65
N LEU A 61 -7.20 -8.42 -8.12
CA LEU A 61 -7.58 -9.82 -8.31
C LEU A 61 -7.53 -10.30 -9.78
N PRO A 62 -8.13 -9.60 -10.76
CA PRO A 62 -8.07 -10.03 -12.16
C PRO A 62 -6.64 -10.04 -12.72
N LEU A 63 -5.77 -9.13 -12.27
CA LEU A 63 -4.38 -9.05 -12.68
C LEU A 63 -3.53 -10.15 -12.01
N LEU A 64 -3.79 -10.44 -10.74
CA LEU A 64 -3.12 -11.53 -10.01
C LEU A 64 -3.40 -12.89 -10.66
N GLN A 65 -4.65 -13.14 -11.06
CA GLN A 65 -5.05 -14.34 -11.77
C GLN A 65 -4.44 -14.42 -13.17
N GLN A 66 -4.44 -13.31 -13.91
CA GLN A 66 -3.88 -13.26 -15.26
C GLN A 66 -2.37 -13.57 -15.30
N TYR A 67 -1.62 -13.04 -14.34
CA TYR A 67 -0.15 -13.20 -14.30
C TYR A 67 0.31 -14.38 -13.42
N GLY A 68 -0.61 -15.04 -12.71
CA GLY A 68 -0.32 -16.20 -11.87
C GLY A 68 0.61 -15.86 -10.70
N VAL A 69 0.42 -14.69 -10.08
CA VAL A 69 1.24 -14.23 -8.95
C VAL A 69 0.93 -15.09 -7.72
N SER A 70 1.97 -15.55 -7.02
CA SER A 70 1.79 -16.31 -5.77
C SER A 70 1.10 -15.46 -4.71
N MET A 71 0.12 -16.03 -4.01
CA MET A 71 -0.56 -15.36 -2.89
C MET A 71 0.42 -14.98 -1.78
N THR A 72 1.53 -15.72 -1.60
CA THR A 72 2.57 -15.38 -0.63
C THR A 72 3.31 -14.10 -1.00
N ALA A 73 3.58 -13.88 -2.29
CA ALA A 73 4.21 -12.65 -2.76
C ALA A 73 3.25 -11.46 -2.64
N TRP A 74 1.96 -11.69 -2.94
CA TRP A 74 0.92 -10.67 -2.80
C TRP A 74 0.66 -10.28 -1.34
N ALA A 75 0.67 -11.24 -0.41
CA ALA A 75 0.49 -10.98 1.01
C ALA A 75 1.57 -10.04 1.57
N VAL A 76 2.82 -10.16 1.09
CA VAL A 76 3.90 -9.24 1.51
C VAL A 76 3.66 -7.82 1.00
N ALA A 77 3.20 -7.67 -0.25
CA ALA A 77 2.81 -6.35 -0.77
C ALA A 77 1.68 -5.71 0.03
N LEU A 78 0.66 -6.50 0.40
CA LEU A 78 -0.44 -6.07 1.25
C LEU A 78 0.02 -5.63 2.66
N VAL A 79 0.95 -6.37 3.27
CA VAL A 79 1.51 -6.00 4.57
C VAL A 79 2.28 -4.68 4.47
N VAL A 80 3.08 -4.49 3.42
CA VAL A 80 3.81 -3.23 3.21
C VAL A 80 2.84 -2.07 2.99
N ALA A 81 1.81 -2.26 2.17
CA ALA A 81 0.78 -1.25 1.90
C ALA A 81 0.21 -0.67 3.20
N THR A 82 -0.31 -1.53 4.08
CA THR A 82 -0.98 -1.09 5.32
C THR A 82 -0.07 -0.43 6.36
N ARG A 83 1.25 -0.59 6.23
CA ARG A 83 2.23 -0.09 7.21
C ARG A 83 2.84 1.23 6.80
N VAL A 84 3.12 1.41 5.51
CA VAL A 84 3.76 2.64 5.01
C VAL A 84 2.87 3.87 5.26
N THR A 85 1.57 3.77 5.01
CA THR A 85 0.59 4.84 5.26
C THR A 85 0.60 5.29 6.72
N ASN A 86 0.79 4.35 7.65
CA ASN A 86 0.78 4.60 9.09
C ASN A 86 2.05 5.29 9.61
N PHE A 87 3.14 5.27 8.83
CA PHE A 87 4.40 5.93 9.19
C PHE A 87 4.57 7.31 8.54
N ILE A 88 3.99 7.53 7.36
CA ILE A 88 4.11 8.81 6.65
C ILE A 88 3.11 9.85 7.17
N TYR A 89 1.86 9.43 7.38
CA TYR A 89 0.82 10.34 7.81
C TYR A 89 0.73 10.38 9.34
N PRO A 90 0.80 11.56 9.98
CA PRO A 90 0.71 11.69 11.43
C PRO A 90 -0.70 11.30 11.90
N GLY A 91 -0.87 10.04 12.26
CA GLY A 91 -2.11 9.46 12.76
C GLY A 91 -2.07 9.17 14.27
N ALA A 92 -3.14 8.54 14.76
CA ALA A 92 -3.28 8.18 16.17
C ALA A 92 -2.10 7.34 16.70
N ASN A 93 -1.50 6.48 15.86
CA ASN A 93 -0.35 5.67 16.24
C ASN A 93 0.91 6.52 16.53
N MET A 94 1.20 7.52 15.69
CA MET A 94 2.33 8.42 15.93
C MET A 94 2.09 9.34 17.13
N PHE A 95 0.87 9.86 17.30
CA PHE A 95 0.54 10.73 18.44
C PHE A 95 0.47 9.97 19.77
N SER A 96 0.02 8.71 19.76
CA SER A 96 0.00 7.85 20.95
C SER A 96 1.42 7.60 21.47
N SER A 97 2.35 7.22 20.59
CA SER A 97 3.75 7.01 20.96
C SER A 97 4.45 8.29 21.39
N MET A 98 4.15 9.44 20.77
CA MET A 98 4.66 10.74 21.22
C MET A 98 4.13 11.14 22.60
N GLY A 99 2.84 10.87 22.87
CA GLY A 99 2.22 11.13 24.17
C GLY A 99 2.84 10.29 25.29
N MET A 100 3.14 9.02 25.02
CA MET A 100 3.87 8.13 25.96
C MET A 100 5.31 8.59 26.20
N ALA A 101 5.93 9.25 25.22
CA ALA A 101 7.29 9.77 25.31
C ALA A 101 7.36 11.22 25.84
N GLU A 102 6.23 11.82 26.24
CA GLU A 102 6.10 13.25 26.60
C GLU A 102 6.77 14.22 25.60
N SER A 103 6.85 13.83 24.32
CA SER A 103 7.54 14.61 23.29
C SER A 103 6.56 15.41 22.45
N ARG A 104 6.94 16.65 22.13
CA ARG A 104 6.18 17.55 21.23
C ARG A 104 6.82 17.66 19.84
N ASP A 105 7.86 16.87 19.57
CA ASP A 105 8.69 16.96 18.36
C ASP A 105 8.12 16.17 17.18
N VAL A 106 6.95 16.62 16.71
CA VAL A 106 6.25 16.03 15.54
C VAL A 106 7.15 16.03 14.30
N LYS A 107 8.00 17.05 14.13
CA LYS A 107 8.91 17.17 12.99
C LYS A 107 9.93 16.04 12.92
N SER A 108 10.51 15.66 14.06
CA SER A 108 11.48 14.57 14.16
C SER A 108 10.81 13.21 13.94
N MET A 109 9.58 13.06 14.45
CA MET A 109 8.77 11.85 14.24
C MET A 109 8.37 11.65 12.79
N ILE A 110 7.93 12.69 12.08
CA ILE A 110 7.63 12.61 10.64
C ILE A 110 8.89 12.28 9.85
N ARG A 111 10.04 12.90 10.17
CA ARG A 111 11.31 12.60 9.49
C ARG A 111 11.68 11.12 9.65
N ASN A 112 11.51 10.56 10.84
CA ASN A 112 11.73 9.13 11.09
C ASN A 112 10.72 8.27 10.30
N GLY A 113 9.44 8.64 10.31
CA GLY A 113 8.39 7.94 9.59
C GLY A 113 8.63 7.86 8.09
N VAL A 114 9.07 8.95 7.46
CA VAL A 114 9.44 8.98 6.04
C VAL A 114 10.65 8.10 5.74
N VAL A 115 11.65 8.06 6.62
CA VAL A 115 12.82 7.19 6.46
C VAL A 115 12.43 5.71 6.56
N VAL A 116 11.61 5.34 7.53
CA VAL A 116 11.11 3.96 7.68
C VAL A 116 10.26 3.55 6.47
N ALA A 117 9.38 4.44 6.02
CA ALA A 117 8.58 4.21 4.82
C ALA A 117 9.46 3.99 3.57
N ALA A 118 10.49 4.82 3.38
CA ALA A 118 11.43 4.64 2.27
C ALA A 118 12.15 3.28 2.33
N CYS A 119 12.60 2.86 3.51
CA CYS A 119 13.20 1.53 3.70
C CYS A 119 12.22 0.40 3.37
N GLN A 120 10.95 0.52 3.76
CA GLN A 120 9.91 -0.48 3.46
C GLN A 120 9.57 -0.52 1.96
N THR A 121 9.55 0.63 1.28
CA THR A 121 9.36 0.69 -0.16
C THR A 121 10.53 0.02 -0.90
N VAL A 122 11.77 0.30 -0.50
CA VAL A 122 12.95 -0.36 -1.09
C VAL A 122 12.93 -1.87 -0.86
N PHE A 123 12.53 -2.31 0.34
CA PHE A 123 12.36 -3.73 0.64
C PHE A 123 11.32 -4.38 -0.28
N LEU A 124 10.18 -3.73 -0.49
CA LEU A 124 9.13 -4.23 -1.40
C LEU A 124 9.65 -4.37 -2.83
N LEU A 125 10.40 -3.39 -3.33
CA LEU A 125 11.00 -3.43 -4.66
C LEU A 125 11.97 -4.61 -4.81
N ALA A 126 12.87 -4.79 -3.84
CA ALA A 126 13.82 -5.90 -3.85
C ALA A 126 13.11 -7.26 -3.73
N TYR A 127 12.12 -7.37 -2.84
CA TYR A 127 11.36 -8.60 -2.64
C TYR A 127 10.56 -8.99 -3.89
N ALA A 128 9.90 -8.03 -4.53
CA ALA A 128 9.14 -8.27 -5.74
C ALA A 128 10.03 -8.71 -6.92
N LEU A 129 11.27 -8.23 -7.01
CA LEU A 129 12.19 -8.66 -8.06
C LEU A 129 12.72 -10.08 -7.87
N ILE A 130 12.78 -10.58 -6.63
CA ILE A 130 13.37 -11.89 -6.31
C ILE A 130 12.28 -12.97 -6.20
N PHE A 131 11.08 -12.63 -5.71
CA PHE A 131 10.08 -13.61 -5.27
C PHE A 131 8.70 -13.48 -5.94
N ALA A 132 8.49 -12.55 -6.88
CA ALA A 132 7.20 -12.38 -7.57
C ALA A 132 7.00 -13.29 -8.79
#